data_AF-C2BG63-F1
#
_entry.id   AF-C2BG63-F1
#
_cell.length_a   1.000
_cell.length_b   1.000
_cell.length_c   1.000
_cell.angle_alpha   90.00
_cell.angle_beta   90.00
_cell.angle_gamma   90.00
#
_symmetry.space_group_name_H-M   'P 1'
#
loop_
_entity.id
_entity.type
_entity.pdbx_description
1 polymer ?
#
loop_
_entity_poly.entity_id
_entity_poly.type
_entity_poly.pdbx_seq_one_letter_code
_entity_poly.pdbx_strand_id
1 'polypeptide(L)'
;MKKEHITGDNSHGFSNEKELVNALNEKTLKNLNTHLKRFIQQICEDYSISNNNMTIKAYIATRQVDPYTNKKINVKPDFYIEIGNQQFGISTKMGSGNSVHQESVDSFISWIRNNKNIIIADESIYNCLKLLIWGDGTLNGSAPVIKDSYGFVIGRYSTREFKNLYPKEHKIIQNFLNINAKEIIKRALFLGKTNNEVNYIYHGTSINGIWISQKDILDYNLNYCLNSNTFNVGRMSLQIYNADKKGTESGASKRGNIQFKYGTLEEDIQTLMLSKTSNIGTYEGNLEEFNFSKMMNKNKNHKFWSFINTKLNLKKYGNYYIIKVEGHKYSRNAKKKVMCKSDNYIIETKNPLNKDFMLKNEYQLTESDLANISNYKIIPNSGISVKQVNSKKYTLTKLTVPNFISAFKDYLENTSYLCATMIFYCTENKVNENSSIAKNLNIDEIKFIEFAKSKFNITVRSLLDYESLKILKKSTKELLEKTIENNKKLKQALFTGKGWFDDPYFINFIYRNGSLTDEYYPPYKIDNGSGRSKGKYTIIIKPI
;
A
#
# COMPACT_ATOMS: atom_id res chain seq x y z
N MET A 1 18.23 14.75 -22.07
CA MET A 1 19.23 14.88 -20.98
C MET A 1 19.46 13.52 -20.35
N LYS A 2 20.72 13.05 -20.33
CA LYS A 2 21.13 11.79 -19.71
C LYS A 2 20.73 11.82 -18.23
N LYS A 3 20.05 10.76 -17.75
CA LYS A 3 19.72 10.58 -16.33
C LYS A 3 21.04 10.41 -15.56
N GLU A 4 21.45 11.45 -14.85
CA GLU A 4 22.39 11.27 -13.75
C GLU A 4 21.68 10.49 -12.65
N HIS A 5 21.98 9.20 -12.58
CA HIS A 5 21.77 8.42 -11.36
C HIS A 5 22.78 8.91 -10.32
N ILE A 6 22.42 9.97 -9.58
CA ILE A 6 23.12 10.30 -8.35
C ILE A 6 22.93 9.13 -7.40
N THR A 7 24.05 8.56 -6.99
CA THR A 7 24.17 7.35 -6.18
C THR A 7 24.16 7.75 -4.70
N GLY A 8 23.22 7.22 -3.90
CA GLY A 8 23.38 7.11 -2.45
C GLY A 8 23.17 8.37 -1.58
N ASP A 9 22.21 9.24 -1.89
CA ASP A 9 21.73 10.20 -0.88
C ASP A 9 20.68 9.54 0.02
N ASN A 10 21.07 9.23 1.27
CA ASN A 10 20.21 8.64 2.30
C ASN A 10 19.52 9.69 3.20
N SER A 11 19.68 11.00 2.91
CA SER A 11 19.08 12.10 3.68
C SER A 11 17.57 11.92 3.88
N HIS A 12 16.87 11.43 2.86
CA HIS A 12 15.44 11.13 2.88
C HIS A 12 15.07 10.06 3.91
N GLY A 13 15.89 9.00 4.03
CA GLY A 13 15.66 7.94 5.02
C GLY A 13 15.74 8.49 6.45
N PHE A 14 16.77 9.27 6.74
CA PHE A 14 16.95 9.89 8.07
C PHE A 14 15.88 10.93 8.39
N SER A 15 15.36 11.67 7.40
CA SER A 15 14.22 12.58 7.60
C SER A 15 12.96 11.79 7.96
N ASN A 16 12.71 10.68 7.26
CA ASN A 16 11.55 9.84 7.50
C ASN A 16 11.55 9.21 8.89
N GLU A 17 12.71 8.76 9.38
CA GLU A 17 12.87 8.27 10.76
C GLU A 17 12.42 9.33 11.79
N LYS A 18 12.87 10.58 11.62
CA LYS A 18 12.49 11.70 12.50
C LYS A 18 11.00 12.02 12.40
N GLU A 19 10.43 11.97 11.21
CA GLU A 19 9.00 12.23 10.99
C GLU A 19 8.12 11.17 11.64
N LEU A 20 8.51 9.89 11.56
CA LEU A 20 7.82 8.80 12.26
C LEU A 20 7.91 8.97 13.77
N VAL A 21 9.10 9.29 14.30
CA VAL A 21 9.29 9.58 15.73
C VAL A 21 8.39 10.74 16.16
N ASN A 22 8.37 11.85 15.42
CA ASN A 22 7.53 13.01 15.75
C ASN A 22 6.02 12.71 15.67
N ALA A 23 5.61 11.84 14.74
CA ALA A 23 4.23 11.43 14.59
C ALA A 23 3.74 10.49 15.71
N LEU A 24 4.67 9.82 16.41
CA LEU A 24 4.40 8.85 17.47
C LEU A 24 4.62 9.42 18.87
N ASN A 25 5.71 10.15 19.07
CA ASN A 25 6.17 10.59 20.38
C ASN A 25 5.14 11.52 21.06
N GLU A 26 4.90 11.26 22.34
CA GLU A 26 3.94 11.99 23.19
C GLU A 26 2.49 11.96 22.67
N LYS A 27 2.17 11.05 21.74
CA LYS A 27 0.81 10.84 21.27
C LYS A 27 0.14 9.70 22.04
N THR A 28 -1.18 9.82 22.19
CA THR A 28 -2.03 8.68 22.54
C THR A 28 -2.57 8.05 21.27
N LEU A 29 -3.07 6.81 21.35
CA LEU A 29 -3.72 6.15 20.21
C LEU A 29 -4.78 7.04 19.54
N LYS A 30 -5.56 7.79 20.32
CA LYS A 30 -6.62 8.68 19.79
C LYS A 30 -6.07 9.77 18.86
N ASN A 31 -4.85 10.23 19.14
CA ASN A 31 -4.19 11.33 18.43
C ASN A 31 -3.34 10.86 17.24
N LEU A 32 -3.22 9.55 17.02
CA LEU A 32 -2.58 8.99 15.84
C LEU A 32 -3.54 8.98 14.64
N ASN A 33 -2.95 9.12 13.46
CA ASN A 33 -3.67 8.80 12.22
C ASN A 33 -4.07 7.31 12.18
N THR A 34 -5.02 6.96 11.32
CA THR A 34 -5.56 5.60 11.22
C THR A 34 -4.48 4.55 10.96
N HIS A 35 -3.44 4.92 10.22
CA HIS A 35 -2.37 4.01 9.84
C HIS A 35 -1.46 3.67 11.04
N LEU A 36 -0.88 4.68 11.68
CA LEU A 36 -0.02 4.49 12.86
C LEU A 36 -0.80 3.90 14.05
N LYS A 37 -2.09 4.25 14.20
CA LYS A 37 -2.97 3.63 15.20
C LYS A 37 -3.01 2.12 15.04
N ARG A 38 -3.15 1.60 13.82
CA ARG A 38 -3.17 0.16 13.55
C ARG A 38 -1.81 -0.49 13.83
N PHE A 39 -0.71 0.19 13.49
CA PHE A 39 0.62 -0.31 13.79
C PHE A 39 0.82 -0.48 15.30
N ILE A 40 0.51 0.55 16.08
CA ILE A 40 0.63 0.50 17.54
C ILE A 40 -0.34 -0.52 18.15
N GLN A 41 -1.56 -0.64 17.63
CA GLN A 41 -2.50 -1.69 18.04
C GLN A 41 -1.93 -3.09 17.83
N GLN A 42 -1.27 -3.35 16.70
CA GLN A 42 -0.61 -4.63 16.45
C GLN A 42 0.49 -4.92 17.49
N ILE A 43 1.33 -3.93 17.83
CA ILE A 43 2.34 -4.08 18.89
C ILE A 43 1.66 -4.42 20.23
N CYS A 44 0.60 -3.71 20.58
CA CYS A 44 -0.14 -3.99 21.80
C CYS A 44 -0.75 -5.40 21.81
N GLU A 45 -1.30 -5.86 20.69
CA GLU A 45 -1.89 -7.19 20.56
C GLU A 45 -0.81 -8.29 20.66
N ASP A 46 0.29 -8.16 19.91
CA ASP A 46 1.37 -9.14 19.87
C ASP A 46 2.03 -9.34 21.25
N TYR A 47 2.05 -8.30 22.08
CA TYR A 47 2.68 -8.29 23.40
C TYR A 47 1.68 -8.21 24.58
N SER A 48 0.39 -8.40 24.32
CA SER A 48 -0.68 -8.37 25.35
C SER A 48 -0.69 -7.10 26.21
N ILE A 49 -0.42 -5.93 25.62
CA ILE A 49 -0.39 -4.63 26.31
C ILE A 49 -1.79 -4.01 26.30
N SER A 50 -2.29 -3.63 27.49
CA SER A 50 -3.53 -2.87 27.63
C SER A 50 -3.38 -1.48 27.00
N ASN A 51 -4.25 -1.13 26.06
CA ASN A 51 -4.07 0.06 25.21
C ASN A 51 -4.87 1.31 25.67
N ASN A 52 -5.46 1.28 26.86
CA ASN A 52 -6.32 2.37 27.34
C ASN A 52 -5.51 3.62 27.73
N ASN A 53 -5.52 4.63 26.84
CA ASN A 53 -4.96 5.98 27.03
C ASN A 53 -3.44 6.05 27.31
N MET A 54 -2.65 5.03 26.95
CA MET A 54 -1.19 5.11 27.09
C MET A 54 -0.59 6.17 26.17
N THR A 55 0.38 6.91 26.72
CA THR A 55 1.22 7.82 25.94
C THR A 55 2.36 7.02 25.34
N ILE A 56 2.55 7.14 24.03
CA ILE A 56 3.61 6.50 23.28
C ILE A 56 4.84 7.38 23.39
N LYS A 57 5.98 6.81 23.80
CA LYS A 57 7.27 7.48 23.64
C LYS A 57 7.97 6.92 22.42
N ALA A 58 8.59 7.78 21.63
CA ALA A 58 9.39 7.37 20.49
C ALA A 58 10.64 8.25 20.40
N TYR A 59 11.77 7.65 20.05
CA TYR A 59 13.04 8.37 19.91
C TYR A 59 14.00 7.64 18.97
N ILE A 60 14.87 8.42 18.31
CA ILE A 60 15.86 7.91 17.36
C ILE A 60 16.90 7.05 18.07
N ALA A 61 17.29 5.95 17.44
CA ALA A 61 18.30 5.07 17.99
C ALA A 61 19.69 5.72 17.97
N THR A 62 20.39 5.66 19.11
CA THR A 62 21.72 6.27 19.24
C THR A 62 22.83 5.30 18.88
N ARG A 63 23.95 5.82 18.35
CA ARG A 63 25.14 5.02 18.04
C ARG A 63 25.71 4.32 19.28
N GLN A 64 26.12 3.07 19.12
CA GLN A 64 26.76 2.26 20.16
C GLN A 64 28.10 1.69 19.68
N VAL A 65 28.91 1.20 20.62
CA VAL A 65 30.20 0.60 20.33
C VAL A 65 29.99 -0.79 19.73
N ASP A 66 30.59 -1.03 18.56
CA ASP A 66 30.69 -2.36 17.95
C ASP A 66 31.62 -3.25 18.80
N PRO A 67 31.14 -4.39 19.32
CA PRO A 67 31.94 -5.26 20.17
C PRO A 67 33.17 -5.84 19.48
N TYR A 68 33.20 -5.90 18.14
CA TYR A 68 34.31 -6.49 17.39
C TYR A 68 35.33 -5.47 16.91
N THR A 69 34.88 -4.25 16.59
CA THR A 69 35.77 -3.20 16.04
C THR A 69 36.08 -2.08 17.03
N ASN A 70 35.41 -2.06 18.19
CA ASN A 70 35.48 -1.01 19.21
C ASN A 70 35.17 0.41 18.67
N LYS A 71 34.45 0.49 17.54
CA LYS A 71 34.05 1.76 16.91
C LYS A 71 32.59 2.06 17.21
N LYS A 72 32.26 3.35 17.38
CA LYS A 72 30.88 3.80 17.55
C LYS A 72 30.15 3.75 16.19
N ILE A 73 29.15 2.90 16.06
CA ILE A 73 28.38 2.66 14.83
C ILE A 73 26.88 2.84 15.07
N ASN A 74 26.12 3.03 13.99
CA ASN A 74 24.67 2.97 14.06
C ASN A 74 24.24 1.56 14.47
N VAL A 75 23.26 1.48 15.38
CA VAL A 75 22.61 0.24 15.75
C VAL A 75 21.64 -0.20 14.64
N LYS A 76 21.10 -1.42 14.73
CA LYS A 76 20.19 -1.95 13.71
C LYS A 76 18.80 -1.31 13.72
N PRO A 77 18.17 -1.08 14.89
CA PRO A 77 16.97 -0.26 14.96
C PRO A 77 17.29 1.16 14.51
N ASP A 78 16.38 1.75 13.75
CA ASP A 78 16.50 3.15 13.33
C ASP A 78 15.87 4.06 14.41
N PHE A 79 14.82 3.59 15.08
CA PHE A 79 14.23 4.24 16.26
C PHE A 79 13.60 3.22 17.22
N TYR A 80 13.25 3.68 18.42
CA TYR A 80 12.55 2.90 19.43
C TYR A 80 11.17 3.47 19.70
N ILE A 81 10.24 2.58 20.02
CA ILE A 81 8.91 2.90 20.55
C ILE A 81 8.82 2.30 21.96
N GLU A 82 8.38 3.08 22.94
CA GLU A 82 8.05 2.59 24.27
C GLU A 82 6.56 2.73 24.54
N ILE A 83 5.94 1.64 24.99
CA ILE A 83 4.53 1.57 25.36
C ILE A 83 4.45 0.77 26.66
N GLY A 84 3.90 1.39 27.71
CA GLY A 84 4.00 0.83 29.06
C GLY A 84 5.46 0.77 29.52
N ASN A 85 5.91 -0.40 29.96
CA ASN A 85 7.29 -0.66 30.42
C ASN A 85 8.12 -1.47 29.41
N GLN A 86 7.66 -1.55 28.15
CA GLN A 86 8.34 -2.30 27.10
C GLN A 86 8.85 -1.37 26.01
N GLN A 87 10.01 -1.72 25.47
CA GLN A 87 10.70 -1.01 24.41
C GLN A 87 10.78 -1.90 23.18
N PHE A 88 10.49 -1.33 22.02
CA PHE A 88 10.45 -2.02 20.73
C PHE A 88 11.38 -1.32 19.74
N GLY A 89 12.39 -2.04 19.26
CA GLY A 89 13.28 -1.56 18.20
C GLY A 89 12.60 -1.67 16.84
N ILE A 90 12.56 -0.57 16.10
CA ILE A 90 11.93 -0.49 14.78
C ILE A 90 13.00 -0.23 13.74
N SER A 91 13.04 -1.04 12.67
CA SER A 91 13.82 -0.69 11.48
C SER A 91 12.90 -0.16 10.39
N THR A 92 13.23 1.02 9.91
CA THR A 92 12.49 1.74 8.89
C THR A 92 13.09 1.48 7.51
N LYS A 93 12.22 1.32 6.51
CA LYS A 93 12.57 1.18 5.10
C LYS A 93 11.69 2.10 4.27
N MET A 94 12.23 2.57 3.15
CA MET A 94 11.53 3.47 2.23
C MET A 94 12.12 3.32 0.83
N GLY A 95 11.30 3.55 -0.19
CA GLY A 95 11.69 3.47 -1.60
C GLY A 95 11.98 2.05 -2.08
N SER A 96 12.58 1.92 -3.26
CA SER A 96 12.91 0.62 -3.87
C SER A 96 14.30 0.09 -3.47
N GLY A 97 14.78 0.50 -2.29
CA GLY A 97 16.10 0.15 -1.79
C GLY A 97 16.09 -1.25 -1.20
N ASN A 98 16.70 -2.21 -1.89
CA ASN A 98 16.63 -3.62 -1.49
C ASN A 98 17.76 -4.06 -0.55
N SER A 99 18.67 -3.16 -0.16
CA SER A 99 19.81 -3.52 0.70
C SER A 99 19.39 -3.47 2.16
N VAL A 100 19.53 -4.58 2.85
CA VAL A 100 19.13 -4.69 4.25
C VAL A 100 20.31 -4.71 5.21
N HIS A 101 21.50 -5.10 4.73
CA HIS A 101 22.69 -5.17 5.58
C HIS A 101 23.99 -5.10 4.79
N GLN A 102 25.01 -4.49 5.39
CA GLN A 102 26.36 -4.38 4.83
C GLN A 102 27.41 -4.41 5.93
N GLU A 103 28.50 -5.14 5.69
CA GLU A 103 29.70 -5.11 6.54
C GLU A 103 30.93 -5.63 5.79
N SER A 104 32.13 -5.40 6.32
CA SER A 104 33.35 -6.00 5.78
C SER A 104 33.31 -7.52 5.93
N VAL A 105 33.90 -8.26 4.98
CA VAL A 105 33.99 -9.72 5.07
C VAL A 105 34.71 -10.20 6.33
N ASP A 106 35.72 -9.47 6.81
CA ASP A 106 36.43 -9.82 8.05
C ASP A 106 35.54 -9.68 9.30
N SER A 107 34.77 -8.58 9.41
CA SER A 107 33.74 -8.42 10.46
C SER A 107 32.72 -9.56 10.45
N PHE A 108 32.26 -9.96 9.26
CA PHE A 108 31.31 -11.06 9.13
C PHE A 108 31.93 -12.40 9.54
N ILE A 109 33.16 -12.69 9.13
CA ILE A 109 33.91 -13.88 9.54
C ILE A 109 34.17 -13.89 11.05
N SER A 110 34.50 -12.75 11.65
CA SER A 110 34.66 -12.63 13.10
C SER A 110 33.36 -12.96 13.82
N TRP A 111 32.22 -12.43 13.35
CA TRP A 111 30.91 -12.78 13.89
C TRP A 111 30.60 -14.27 13.74
N ILE A 112 30.90 -14.88 12.59
CA ILE A 112 30.72 -16.33 12.37
C ILE A 112 31.49 -17.13 13.41
N ARG A 113 32.78 -16.83 13.62
CA ARG A 113 33.65 -17.55 14.56
C ARG A 113 33.21 -17.44 16.01
N ASN A 114 32.64 -16.30 16.38
CA ASN A 114 32.24 -16.00 17.75
C ASN A 114 30.77 -16.36 18.05
N ASN A 115 30.00 -16.79 17.05
CA ASN A 115 28.59 -17.14 17.24
C ASN A 115 28.42 -18.65 17.46
N LYS A 116 28.13 -19.05 18.70
CA LYS A 116 27.88 -20.44 19.12
C LYS A 116 26.71 -21.14 18.40
N ASN A 117 25.81 -20.40 17.77
CA ASN A 117 24.68 -20.98 17.03
C ASN A 117 25.01 -21.26 15.56
N ILE A 118 26.19 -20.87 15.09
CA ILE A 118 26.63 -21.11 13.70
C ILE A 118 27.34 -22.46 13.62
N ILE A 119 26.92 -23.27 12.65
CA ILE A 119 27.50 -24.58 12.35
C ILE A 119 28.52 -24.42 11.23
N ILE A 120 29.76 -24.81 11.50
CA ILE A 120 30.86 -24.84 10.52
C ILE A 120 31.15 -26.30 10.17
N ALA A 121 30.67 -26.72 9.00
CA ALA A 121 30.97 -28.05 8.46
C ALA A 121 32.31 -28.11 7.70
N ASP A 122 32.80 -26.96 7.24
CA ASP A 122 34.01 -26.82 6.42
C ASP A 122 34.67 -25.47 6.71
N GLU A 123 35.87 -25.47 7.30
CA GLU A 123 36.60 -24.24 7.64
C GLU A 123 37.09 -23.45 6.42
N SER A 124 37.15 -24.07 5.23
CA SER A 124 37.51 -23.37 4.00
C SER A 124 36.49 -22.28 3.63
N ILE A 125 35.31 -22.28 4.26
CA ILE A 125 34.29 -21.24 4.12
C ILE A 125 34.85 -19.83 4.29
N TYR A 126 35.79 -19.62 5.22
CA TYR A 126 36.37 -18.31 5.48
C TYR A 126 37.14 -17.77 4.26
N ASN A 127 37.93 -18.63 3.63
CA ASN A 127 38.66 -18.28 2.41
C ASN A 127 37.72 -18.16 1.23
N CYS A 128 36.71 -19.03 1.11
CA CYS A 128 35.69 -18.95 0.06
C CYS A 128 34.93 -17.60 0.11
N LEU A 129 34.53 -17.15 1.32
CA LEU A 129 33.89 -15.85 1.51
C LEU A 129 34.83 -14.70 1.12
N LYS A 130 36.10 -14.75 1.52
CA LYS A 130 37.09 -13.72 1.14
C LYS A 130 37.29 -13.66 -0.38
N LEU A 131 37.45 -14.82 -1.00
CA LEU A 131 37.60 -14.96 -2.45
C LEU A 131 36.41 -14.32 -3.18
N LEU A 132 35.19 -14.69 -2.79
CA LEU A 132 33.97 -14.11 -3.35
C LEU A 132 33.95 -12.58 -3.21
N ILE A 133 34.18 -12.06 -2.00
CA ILE A 133 33.86 -10.67 -1.66
C ILE A 133 34.92 -9.68 -2.14
N TRP A 134 36.18 -10.09 -2.24
CA TRP A 134 37.21 -9.27 -2.89
C TRP A 134 37.01 -9.17 -4.40
N GLY A 135 36.44 -10.22 -5.00
CA GLY A 135 35.96 -10.19 -6.37
C GLY A 135 37.07 -10.06 -7.41
N ASP A 136 38.29 -10.47 -7.08
CA ASP A 136 39.49 -10.27 -7.89
C ASP A 136 40.42 -11.49 -7.97
N GLY A 137 39.96 -12.63 -7.45
CA GLY A 137 40.74 -13.87 -7.42
C GLY A 137 41.71 -13.99 -6.24
N THR A 138 41.79 -12.99 -5.36
CA THR A 138 42.62 -13.01 -4.15
C THR A 138 41.77 -13.08 -2.87
N LEU A 139 42.41 -13.34 -1.74
CA LEU A 139 41.75 -13.39 -0.42
C LEU A 139 41.82 -12.07 0.36
N ASN A 140 42.53 -11.07 -0.18
CA ASN A 140 42.87 -9.83 0.52
C ASN A 140 42.73 -8.57 -0.36
N GLY A 141 42.26 -8.71 -1.60
CA GLY A 141 42.01 -7.58 -2.49
C GLY A 141 43.25 -7.04 -3.22
N SER A 142 44.35 -7.81 -3.23
CA SER A 142 45.66 -7.38 -3.71
C SER A 142 45.87 -7.49 -5.22
N ALA A 143 44.86 -7.91 -5.99
CA ALA A 143 45.01 -8.03 -7.44
C ALA A 143 45.38 -6.67 -8.08
N PRO A 144 46.33 -6.66 -9.03
CA PRO A 144 46.79 -5.42 -9.65
C PRO A 144 45.68 -4.78 -10.51
N VAL A 145 45.71 -3.45 -10.59
CA VAL A 145 44.74 -2.68 -11.39
C VAL A 145 45.25 -2.56 -12.83
N ILE A 146 45.09 -3.63 -13.61
CA ILE A 146 45.43 -3.66 -15.04
C ILE A 146 44.13 -3.60 -15.84
N LYS A 147 43.98 -2.64 -16.77
CA LYS A 147 42.75 -2.43 -17.54
C LYS A 147 42.82 -3.04 -18.94
N ASP A 148 41.70 -3.57 -19.42
CA ASP A 148 41.52 -3.99 -20.81
C ASP A 148 41.25 -2.79 -21.74
N SER A 149 41.11 -3.08 -23.05
CA SER A 149 40.82 -2.07 -24.08
C SER A 149 39.46 -1.35 -23.90
N TYR A 150 38.59 -1.86 -23.04
CA TYR A 150 37.28 -1.30 -22.72
C TYR A 150 37.27 -0.54 -21.38
N GLY A 151 38.42 -0.47 -20.70
CA GLY A 151 38.59 0.24 -19.43
C GLY A 151 38.14 -0.55 -18.20
N PHE A 152 37.95 -1.87 -18.31
CA PHE A 152 37.64 -2.75 -17.17
C PHE A 152 38.91 -3.36 -16.58
N VAL A 153 38.94 -3.52 -15.26
CA VAL A 153 40.05 -4.18 -14.57
C VAL A 153 39.99 -5.69 -14.82
N ILE A 154 41.07 -6.21 -15.39
CA ILE A 154 41.24 -7.64 -15.71
C ILE A 154 41.19 -8.46 -14.42
N GLY A 155 40.49 -9.60 -14.46
CA GLY A 155 40.38 -10.53 -13.33
C GLY A 155 39.31 -10.16 -12.29
N ARG A 156 38.68 -8.98 -12.39
CA ARG A 156 37.59 -8.62 -11.48
C ARG A 156 36.24 -9.18 -11.93
N TYR A 157 35.53 -9.84 -11.03
CA TYR A 157 34.26 -10.51 -11.31
C TYR A 157 33.15 -10.09 -10.35
N SER A 158 31.92 -10.30 -10.79
CA SER A 158 30.68 -10.08 -10.04
C SER A 158 30.23 -11.37 -9.34
N THR A 159 29.29 -11.23 -8.41
CA THR A 159 28.62 -12.36 -7.75
C THR A 159 28.06 -13.39 -8.75
N ARG A 160 27.56 -12.93 -9.91
CA ARG A 160 26.95 -13.80 -10.92
C ARG A 160 28.00 -14.63 -11.68
N GLU A 161 29.17 -14.05 -11.93
CA GLU A 161 30.27 -14.73 -12.62
C GLU A 161 30.96 -15.74 -11.71
N PHE A 162 30.93 -15.53 -10.38
CA PHE A 162 31.61 -16.38 -9.41
C PHE A 162 31.24 -17.86 -9.51
N LYS A 163 29.96 -18.20 -9.72
CA LYS A 163 29.50 -19.60 -9.84
C LYS A 163 30.21 -20.37 -10.95
N ASN A 164 30.53 -19.69 -12.05
CA ASN A 164 31.19 -20.30 -13.20
C ASN A 164 32.72 -20.38 -13.00
N LEU A 165 33.30 -19.36 -12.36
CA LEU A 165 34.74 -19.28 -12.10
C LEU A 165 35.19 -20.21 -10.95
N TYR A 166 34.37 -20.34 -9.91
CA TYR A 166 34.67 -21.02 -8.65
C TYR A 166 33.49 -21.91 -8.20
N PRO A 167 33.13 -22.96 -8.97
CA PRO A 167 31.93 -23.75 -8.71
C PRO A 167 31.98 -24.54 -7.39
N LYS A 168 33.18 -24.96 -6.94
CA LYS A 168 33.37 -25.70 -5.69
C LYS A 168 33.14 -24.78 -4.48
N GLU A 169 33.78 -23.63 -4.48
CA GLU A 169 33.68 -22.58 -3.47
C GLU A 169 32.25 -22.04 -3.40
N HIS A 170 31.58 -21.89 -4.55
CA HIS A 170 30.16 -21.55 -4.58
C HIS A 170 29.31 -22.58 -3.84
N LYS A 171 29.55 -23.89 -4.04
CA LYS A 171 28.79 -24.93 -3.34
C LYS A 171 29.03 -24.87 -1.82
N ILE A 172 30.26 -24.62 -1.38
CA ILE A 172 30.62 -24.47 0.03
C ILE A 172 29.87 -23.28 0.65
N ILE A 173 29.93 -22.11 0.01
CA ILE A 173 29.23 -20.90 0.50
C ILE A 173 27.72 -21.12 0.55
N GLN A 174 27.11 -21.65 -0.51
CA GLN A 174 25.66 -21.85 -0.54
C GLN A 174 25.20 -22.87 0.51
N ASN A 175 25.97 -23.96 0.72
CA ASN A 175 25.66 -24.93 1.77
C ASN A 175 25.74 -24.30 3.16
N PHE A 176 26.79 -23.52 3.43
CA PHE A 176 26.93 -22.77 4.67
C PHE A 176 25.74 -21.83 4.91
N LEU A 177 25.31 -21.09 3.88
CA LEU A 177 24.15 -20.20 3.97
C LEU A 177 22.85 -20.95 4.29
N ASN A 178 22.64 -22.13 3.70
CA ASN A 178 21.44 -22.94 3.94
C ASN A 178 21.38 -23.46 5.36
N ILE A 179 22.48 -24.06 5.86
CA ILE A 179 22.57 -24.62 7.20
C ILE A 179 22.34 -23.52 8.26
N ASN A 180 22.89 -22.33 8.02
CA ASN A 180 22.91 -21.25 9.00
C ASN A 180 21.87 -20.15 8.71
N ALA A 181 20.88 -20.44 7.86
CA ALA A 181 19.97 -19.42 7.31
C ALA A 181 19.32 -18.57 8.40
N LYS A 182 18.77 -19.19 9.45
CA LYS A 182 18.08 -18.51 10.55
C LYS A 182 18.94 -17.44 11.22
N GLU A 183 20.18 -17.79 11.59
CA GLU A 183 21.06 -16.88 12.32
C GLU A 183 21.62 -15.78 11.41
N ILE A 184 21.89 -16.09 10.13
CA ILE A 184 22.29 -15.09 9.13
C ILE A 184 21.15 -14.11 8.84
N ILE A 185 19.91 -14.61 8.71
CA ILE A 185 18.73 -13.75 8.53
C ILE A 185 18.55 -12.83 9.72
N LYS A 186 18.68 -13.35 10.95
CA LYS A 186 18.62 -12.52 12.15
C LYS A 186 19.71 -11.46 12.19
N ARG A 187 20.95 -11.83 11.85
CA ARG A 187 22.07 -10.88 11.79
C ARG A 187 21.80 -9.77 10.78
N ALA A 188 21.29 -10.13 9.60
CA ALA A 188 21.05 -9.21 8.50
C ALA A 188 19.81 -8.33 8.68
N LEU A 189 18.73 -8.82 9.28
CA LEU A 189 17.47 -8.06 9.41
C LEU A 189 17.30 -7.42 10.78
N PHE A 190 17.70 -8.09 11.87
CA PHE A 190 17.23 -7.71 13.21
C PHE A 190 18.32 -7.29 14.19
N LEU A 191 19.52 -7.83 14.09
CA LEU A 191 20.56 -7.61 15.11
C LEU A 191 21.63 -6.61 14.66
N GLY A 192 21.96 -6.62 13.36
CA GLY A 192 23.11 -5.86 12.85
C GLY A 192 24.38 -6.19 13.64
N LYS A 193 25.32 -5.24 13.71
CA LYS A 193 26.64 -5.46 14.33
C LYS A 193 26.64 -5.31 15.85
N THR A 194 25.68 -4.59 16.41
CA THR A 194 25.62 -4.25 17.83
C THR A 194 24.70 -5.17 18.65
N ASN A 195 24.04 -6.13 18.00
CA ASN A 195 23.03 -7.02 18.61
C ASN A 195 21.81 -6.32 19.23
N ASN A 196 21.57 -5.04 18.90
CA ASN A 196 20.33 -4.39 19.29
C ASN A 196 19.21 -4.92 18.40
N GLU A 197 18.16 -5.42 19.01
CA GLU A 197 17.11 -6.15 18.32
C GLU A 197 16.09 -5.20 17.67
N VAL A 198 15.75 -5.50 16.43
CA VAL A 198 14.59 -4.96 15.73
C VAL A 198 13.42 -5.94 15.89
N ASN A 199 12.38 -5.49 16.56
CA ASN A 199 11.14 -6.25 16.76
C ASN A 199 10.18 -6.11 15.58
N TYR A 200 10.21 -4.97 14.87
CA TYR A 200 9.38 -4.72 13.69
C TYR A 200 10.16 -4.05 12.56
N ILE A 201 9.87 -4.47 11.33
CA ILE A 201 10.26 -3.73 10.13
C ILE A 201 9.06 -2.91 9.69
N TYR A 202 9.25 -1.61 9.55
CA TYR A 202 8.26 -0.66 9.05
C TYR A 202 8.72 -0.13 7.69
N HIS A 203 7.90 -0.29 6.65
CA HIS A 203 8.19 0.21 5.30
C HIS A 203 7.18 1.29 4.90
N GLY A 204 7.64 2.52 4.70
CA GLY A 204 6.81 3.66 4.32
C GLY A 204 7.10 4.92 5.13
N THR A 205 6.11 5.80 5.22
CA THR A 205 6.16 7.12 5.87
C THR A 205 5.18 7.21 7.04
N SER A 206 5.26 8.28 7.83
CA SER A 206 4.30 8.53 8.92
C SER A 206 2.82 8.62 8.46
N ILE A 207 2.57 8.90 7.18
CA ILE A 207 1.23 9.01 6.60
C ILE A 207 0.70 7.63 6.16
N ASN A 208 1.57 6.81 5.57
CA ASN A 208 1.21 5.51 5.02
C ASN A 208 2.42 4.57 5.01
N GLY A 209 2.17 3.31 5.29
CA GLY A 209 3.20 2.28 5.30
C GLY A 209 2.62 0.88 5.44
N ILE A 210 3.53 -0.06 5.64
CA ILE A 210 3.25 -1.45 5.94
C ILE A 210 4.28 -1.91 6.97
N TRP A 211 3.94 -2.89 7.79
CA TRP A 211 4.84 -3.37 8.83
C TRP A 211 4.72 -4.87 9.02
N ILE A 212 5.77 -5.47 9.58
CA ILE A 212 5.79 -6.89 9.92
C ILE A 212 6.58 -7.11 11.20
N SER A 213 6.13 -8.06 12.01
CA SER A 213 6.89 -8.49 13.17
C SER A 213 8.13 -9.29 12.74
N GLN A 214 9.15 -9.25 13.58
CA GLN A 214 10.36 -10.05 13.43
C GLN A 214 10.04 -11.55 13.28
N LYS A 215 9.10 -12.05 14.10
CA LYS A 215 8.69 -13.45 14.08
C LYS A 215 8.11 -13.84 12.72
N ASP A 216 7.12 -13.08 12.24
CA ASP A 216 6.40 -13.41 11.01
C ASP A 216 7.32 -13.39 9.78
N ILE A 217 8.17 -12.38 9.65
CA ILE A 217 9.03 -12.26 8.46
C ILE A 217 10.20 -13.26 8.52
N LEU A 218 10.66 -13.65 9.71
CA LEU A 218 11.65 -14.71 9.88
C LEU A 218 11.06 -16.06 9.48
N ASP A 219 9.88 -16.40 9.99
CA ASP A 219 9.19 -17.66 9.66
C ASP A 219 8.89 -17.71 8.15
N TYR A 220 8.45 -16.60 7.56
CA TYR A 220 8.22 -16.51 6.12
C TYR A 220 9.51 -16.69 5.31
N ASN A 221 10.63 -16.08 5.74
CA ASN A 221 11.92 -16.22 5.06
C ASN A 221 12.41 -17.67 5.01
N LEU A 222 12.21 -18.41 6.10
CA LEU A 222 12.67 -19.79 6.25
C LEU A 222 11.78 -20.79 5.49
N ASN A 223 10.47 -20.52 5.41
CA ASN A 223 9.52 -21.41 4.75
C ASN A 223 9.42 -21.19 3.23
N TYR A 224 9.77 -20.00 2.74
CA TYR A 224 9.60 -19.62 1.32
C TYR A 224 10.91 -19.14 0.69
N CYS A 225 11.97 -19.95 0.79
CA CYS A 225 13.30 -19.64 0.26
C CYS A 225 13.29 -19.36 -1.25
N LEU A 226 14.16 -18.44 -1.69
CA LEU A 226 14.38 -18.18 -3.12
C LEU A 226 15.24 -19.27 -3.75
N ASN A 227 14.90 -19.61 -4.99
CA ASN A 227 15.73 -20.45 -5.85
C ASN A 227 16.19 -19.63 -7.06
N SER A 228 17.37 -19.02 -6.93
CA SER A 228 17.95 -18.17 -7.97
C SER A 228 19.41 -18.53 -8.26
N ASN A 229 19.96 -17.99 -9.34
CA ASN A 229 21.36 -18.20 -9.73
C ASN A 229 22.39 -17.44 -8.86
N THR A 230 21.96 -16.69 -7.85
CA THR A 230 22.85 -16.03 -6.88
C THR A 230 22.88 -16.79 -5.55
N PHE A 231 23.79 -16.40 -4.65
CA PHE A 231 23.81 -16.91 -3.29
C PHE A 231 22.55 -16.48 -2.53
N ASN A 232 21.70 -17.43 -2.16
CA ASN A 232 20.44 -17.15 -1.46
C ASN A 232 20.56 -17.55 0.01
N VAL A 233 19.88 -16.81 0.89
CA VAL A 233 19.68 -17.15 2.30
C VAL A 233 18.25 -16.78 2.67
N GLY A 234 17.38 -17.79 2.76
CA GLY A 234 15.94 -17.56 2.78
C GLY A 234 15.48 -16.80 1.54
N ARG A 235 14.85 -15.65 1.75
CA ARG A 235 14.40 -14.70 0.70
C ARG A 235 15.39 -13.58 0.41
N MET A 236 16.56 -13.60 1.03
CA MET A 236 17.63 -12.65 0.74
C MET A 236 18.67 -13.24 -0.19
N SER A 237 19.49 -12.36 -0.76
CA SER A 237 20.70 -12.74 -1.49
C SER A 237 21.95 -12.13 -0.87
N LEU A 238 23.04 -12.91 -0.82
CA LEU A 238 24.38 -12.45 -0.49
C LEU A 238 25.11 -12.01 -1.76
N GLN A 239 25.69 -10.82 -1.76
CA GLN A 239 26.36 -10.24 -2.92
C GLN A 239 27.64 -9.51 -2.51
N ILE A 240 28.58 -9.43 -3.47
CA ILE A 240 29.68 -8.47 -3.43
C ILE A 240 29.07 -7.06 -3.44
N TYR A 241 29.44 -6.19 -2.49
CA TYR A 241 28.92 -4.82 -2.49
C TYR A 241 29.39 -4.05 -3.73
N ASN A 242 30.69 -4.09 -4.01
CA ASN A 242 31.26 -3.57 -5.25
C ASN A 242 32.58 -4.28 -5.57
N ALA A 243 32.69 -4.86 -6.76
CA ALA A 243 33.95 -5.43 -7.25
C ALA A 243 34.87 -4.34 -7.85
N ASP A 244 34.38 -3.11 -8.06
CA ASP A 244 35.10 -2.01 -8.70
C ASP A 244 35.64 -2.38 -10.10
N LYS A 245 34.78 -2.91 -10.97
CA LYS A 245 35.21 -3.36 -12.31
C LYS A 245 35.90 -2.28 -13.16
N LYS A 246 35.80 -0.99 -12.82
CA LYS A 246 36.44 0.13 -13.54
C LYS A 246 37.73 0.66 -12.90
N GLY A 247 38.10 0.20 -11.70
CA GLY A 247 39.31 0.67 -11.01
C GLY A 247 39.21 2.13 -10.59
N THR A 248 38.14 2.50 -9.90
CA THR A 248 37.86 3.88 -9.44
C THR A 248 38.07 3.99 -7.95
N GLU A 249 38.49 5.16 -7.44
CA GLU A 249 38.69 5.38 -6.00
C GLU A 249 37.41 5.12 -5.18
N SER A 250 36.27 5.67 -5.64
CA SER A 250 34.96 5.42 -5.01
C SER A 250 34.57 3.94 -5.03
N GLY A 251 34.92 3.21 -6.09
CA GLY A 251 34.67 1.77 -6.17
C GLY A 251 35.58 0.97 -5.24
N ALA A 252 36.87 1.31 -5.21
CA ALA A 252 37.89 0.65 -4.40
C ALA A 252 37.55 0.69 -2.91
N SER A 253 37.10 1.85 -2.40
CA SER A 253 36.68 2.02 -0.99
C SER A 253 35.50 1.12 -0.56
N LYS A 254 34.77 0.56 -1.53
CA LYS A 254 33.59 -0.29 -1.31
C LYS A 254 33.89 -1.79 -1.42
N ARG A 255 35.07 -2.16 -1.92
CA ARG A 255 35.52 -3.56 -2.02
C ARG A 255 35.68 -4.20 -0.63
N GLY A 256 35.72 -5.53 -0.57
CA GLY A 256 35.88 -6.25 0.70
C GLY A 256 34.64 -6.23 1.59
N ASN A 257 33.52 -5.66 1.13
CA ASN A 257 32.27 -5.61 1.87
C ASN A 257 31.23 -6.58 1.30
N ILE A 258 30.58 -7.31 2.19
CA ILE A 258 29.39 -8.09 1.90
C ILE A 258 28.16 -7.19 1.85
N GLN A 259 27.18 -7.60 1.06
CA GLN A 259 25.88 -6.96 1.00
C GLN A 259 24.79 -8.03 0.98
N PHE A 260 23.85 -7.93 1.93
CA PHE A 260 22.60 -8.68 1.86
C PHE A 260 21.51 -7.81 1.26
N LYS A 261 20.79 -8.39 0.28
CA LYS A 261 19.62 -7.75 -0.32
C LYS A 261 18.37 -8.57 -0.14
N TYR A 262 17.27 -7.89 0.19
CA TYR A 262 15.94 -8.45 0.19
C TYR A 262 15.11 -7.74 -0.89
N GLY A 263 15.05 -8.37 -2.07
CA GLY A 263 14.46 -7.78 -3.28
C GLY A 263 12.96 -7.56 -3.23
N THR A 264 12.25 -8.38 -2.44
CA THR A 264 10.78 -8.45 -2.39
C THR A 264 10.23 -8.09 -1.00
N LEU A 265 10.99 -7.34 -0.19
CA LEU A 265 10.62 -7.09 1.21
C LEU A 265 9.29 -6.34 1.32
N GLU A 266 9.08 -5.29 0.51
CA GLU A 266 7.82 -4.53 0.51
C GLU A 266 6.64 -5.44 0.12
N GLU A 267 6.78 -6.23 -0.93
CA GLU A 267 5.74 -7.14 -1.42
C GLU A 267 5.41 -8.27 -0.43
N ASP A 268 6.44 -8.85 0.19
CA ASP A 268 6.26 -9.92 1.17
C ASP A 268 5.56 -9.40 2.43
N ILE A 269 5.91 -8.19 2.90
CA ILE A 269 5.21 -7.53 4.02
C ILE A 269 3.74 -7.28 3.64
N GLN A 270 3.46 -6.75 2.44
CA GLN A 270 2.08 -6.52 1.98
C GLN A 270 1.27 -7.82 1.98
N THR A 271 1.85 -8.89 1.45
CA THR A 271 1.22 -10.22 1.37
C THR A 271 0.87 -10.75 2.76
N LEU A 272 1.79 -10.64 3.72
CA LEU A 272 1.60 -11.09 5.09
C LEU A 272 0.61 -10.23 5.88
N MET A 273 0.60 -8.91 5.68
CA MET A 273 -0.40 -8.05 6.30
C MET A 273 -1.81 -8.30 5.76
N LEU A 274 -1.93 -8.58 4.46
CA LEU A 274 -3.21 -8.89 3.81
C LEU A 274 -3.81 -10.17 4.37
N SER A 275 -3.01 -11.22 4.55
CA SER A 275 -3.49 -12.50 5.10
C SER A 275 -4.00 -12.40 6.53
N LYS A 276 -3.54 -11.39 7.30
CA LYS A 276 -3.95 -11.14 8.69
C LYS A 276 -5.12 -10.16 8.84
N THR A 277 -5.53 -9.46 7.79
CA THR A 277 -6.51 -8.38 7.89
C THR A 277 -7.95 -8.90 7.80
N SER A 278 -8.81 -8.61 8.78
CA SER A 278 -10.24 -8.99 8.78
C SER A 278 -11.11 -8.16 7.83
N ASN A 279 -10.69 -6.94 7.50
CA ASN A 279 -11.36 -6.02 6.55
C ASN A 279 -10.52 -5.82 5.28
N ILE A 280 -10.20 -6.93 4.60
CA ILE A 280 -9.36 -7.00 3.39
C ILE A 280 -9.72 -5.90 2.38
N GLY A 281 -11.02 -5.77 2.07
CA GLY A 281 -11.48 -4.85 1.03
C GLY A 281 -11.36 -3.35 1.32
N THR A 282 -11.14 -2.89 2.55
CA THR A 282 -10.85 -1.45 2.78
C THR A 282 -9.36 -1.17 2.71
N TYR A 283 -8.55 -2.09 3.22
CA TYR A 283 -7.10 -1.98 3.19
C TYR A 283 -6.54 -2.08 1.77
N GLU A 284 -7.00 -3.06 0.98
CA GLU A 284 -6.64 -3.20 -0.43
C GLU A 284 -7.04 -1.97 -1.25
N GLY A 285 -8.20 -1.37 -0.96
CA GLY A 285 -8.68 -0.17 -1.67
C GLY A 285 -7.73 1.01 -1.47
N ASN A 286 -7.39 1.30 -0.22
CA ASN A 286 -6.44 2.37 0.10
C ASN A 286 -5.05 2.10 -0.50
N LEU A 287 -4.54 0.86 -0.40
CA LEU A 287 -3.25 0.49 -0.96
C LEU A 287 -3.21 0.69 -2.48
N GLU A 288 -4.27 0.28 -3.19
CA GLU A 288 -4.40 0.49 -4.64
C GLU A 288 -4.48 1.97 -5.02
N GLU A 289 -5.21 2.78 -4.26
CA GLU A 289 -5.27 4.24 -4.46
C GLU A 289 -3.87 4.87 -4.36
N PHE A 290 -3.14 4.54 -3.30
CA PHE A 290 -1.77 5.03 -3.08
C PHE A 290 -0.79 4.49 -4.13
N ASN A 291 -0.91 3.23 -4.53
CA ASN A 291 -0.09 2.62 -5.58
C ASN A 291 -0.33 3.28 -6.93
N PHE A 292 -1.57 3.63 -7.27
CA PHE A 292 -1.89 4.33 -8.51
C PHE A 292 -1.22 5.71 -8.55
N SER A 293 -1.32 6.50 -7.49
CA SER A 293 -0.64 7.80 -7.37
C SER A 293 0.88 7.65 -7.47
N LYS A 294 1.48 6.73 -6.67
CA LYS A 294 2.92 6.40 -6.67
C LYS A 294 3.42 6.05 -8.06
N MET A 295 2.73 5.11 -8.74
CA MET A 295 3.08 4.64 -10.08
C MET A 295 3.09 5.78 -11.09
N MET A 296 2.01 6.57 -11.15
CA MET A 296 1.86 7.65 -12.12
C MET A 296 2.85 8.79 -11.85
N ASN A 297 3.08 9.12 -10.58
CA ASN A 297 3.99 10.20 -10.19
C ASN A 297 5.47 9.82 -10.36
N LYS A 298 5.83 8.56 -10.12
CA LYS A 298 7.20 8.04 -10.31
C LYS A 298 7.53 7.82 -11.79
N ASN A 299 6.58 7.31 -12.58
CA ASN A 299 6.77 7.02 -14.00
C ASN A 299 5.93 7.93 -14.89
N LYS A 300 6.50 9.10 -15.22
CA LYS A 300 5.88 10.07 -16.15
C LYS A 300 5.73 9.58 -17.60
N ASN A 301 6.33 8.44 -17.94
CA ASN A 301 6.20 7.79 -19.25
C ASN A 301 5.24 6.60 -19.24
N HIS A 302 4.49 6.39 -18.14
CA HIS A 302 3.53 5.30 -18.05
C HIS A 302 2.44 5.44 -19.13
N LYS A 303 1.98 4.32 -19.71
CA LYS A 303 0.97 4.29 -20.80
C LYS A 303 -0.32 5.05 -20.48
N PHE A 304 -0.67 5.14 -19.20
CA PHE A 304 -1.85 5.87 -18.74
C PHE A 304 -1.73 7.38 -18.88
N TRP A 305 -0.53 7.96 -18.81
CA TRP A 305 -0.35 9.39 -19.10
C TRP A 305 -0.70 9.69 -20.56
N SER A 306 -0.27 8.82 -21.48
CA SER A 306 -0.65 8.92 -22.89
C SER A 306 -2.16 8.81 -23.08
N PHE A 307 -2.83 7.86 -22.42
CA PHE A 307 -4.29 7.73 -22.48
C PHE A 307 -5.02 8.96 -21.93
N ILE A 308 -4.60 9.50 -20.79
CA ILE A 308 -5.20 10.72 -20.23
C ILE A 308 -4.97 11.91 -21.16
N ASN A 309 -3.78 12.00 -21.78
CA ASN A 309 -3.46 13.08 -22.70
C ASN A 309 -4.42 13.13 -23.90
N THR A 310 -4.78 11.99 -24.50
CA THR A 310 -5.74 11.96 -25.62
C THR A 310 -7.13 12.49 -25.24
N LYS A 311 -7.44 12.62 -23.94
CA LYS A 311 -8.72 13.08 -23.41
C LYS A 311 -8.67 14.49 -22.84
N LEU A 312 -7.53 14.91 -22.28
CA LEU A 312 -7.38 16.19 -21.57
C LEU A 312 -6.42 17.18 -22.26
N ASN A 313 -5.77 16.82 -23.38
CA ASN A 313 -4.81 17.66 -24.11
C ASN A 313 -3.68 18.20 -23.21
N LEU A 314 -3.06 17.29 -22.47
CA LEU A 314 -1.91 17.57 -21.61
C LEU A 314 -0.65 17.88 -22.44
N LYS A 315 0.09 18.92 -22.06
CA LYS A 315 1.29 19.34 -22.80
C LYS A 315 2.51 18.48 -22.48
N LYS A 316 3.10 18.70 -21.30
CA LYS A 316 4.36 18.08 -20.86
C LYS A 316 4.17 17.23 -19.60
N TYR A 317 4.21 15.90 -19.74
CA TYR A 317 3.95 14.94 -18.64
C TYR A 317 4.78 15.17 -17.38
N GLY A 318 5.99 15.71 -17.52
CA GLY A 318 6.88 16.02 -16.40
C GLY A 318 6.31 17.00 -15.36
N ASN A 319 5.29 17.78 -15.72
CA ASN A 319 4.71 18.82 -14.87
C ASN A 319 3.34 18.44 -14.28
N TYR A 320 2.78 17.28 -14.66
CA TYR A 320 1.48 16.82 -14.16
C TYR A 320 1.65 15.80 -13.06
N TYR A 321 0.83 15.89 -12.01
CA TYR A 321 0.91 15.02 -10.85
C TYR A 321 -0.47 14.54 -10.43
N ILE A 322 -0.55 13.27 -10.03
CA ILE A 322 -1.75 12.66 -9.46
C ILE A 322 -1.79 12.99 -7.98
N ILE A 323 -2.90 13.57 -7.54
CA ILE A 323 -3.16 13.95 -6.15
C ILE A 323 -4.30 13.09 -5.63
N LYS A 324 -4.07 12.42 -4.51
CA LYS A 324 -5.11 11.66 -3.80
C LYS A 324 -6.08 12.62 -3.10
N VAL A 325 -7.37 12.37 -3.26
CA VAL A 325 -8.41 13.12 -2.57
C VAL A 325 -8.44 12.75 -1.08
N GLU A 326 -8.63 13.74 -0.23
CA GLU A 326 -8.75 13.60 1.21
C GLU A 326 -10.10 14.12 1.74
N GLY A 327 -10.60 13.43 2.77
CA GLY A 327 -11.78 13.84 3.52
C GLY A 327 -13.09 13.84 2.72
N HIS A 328 -14.08 14.50 3.31
CA HIS A 328 -15.44 14.57 2.76
C HIS A 328 -15.60 15.85 1.92
N LYS A 329 -16.24 15.73 0.75
CA LYS A 329 -16.56 16.83 -0.17
C LYS A 329 -18.05 17.14 -0.16
N TYR A 330 -18.40 18.40 -0.36
CA TYR A 330 -19.80 18.80 -0.37
C TYR A 330 -20.54 18.14 -1.54
N SER A 331 -21.67 17.49 -1.24
CA SER A 331 -22.56 16.92 -2.25
C SER A 331 -23.84 17.72 -2.34
N ARG A 332 -24.18 18.18 -3.54
CA ARG A 332 -25.47 18.85 -3.81
C ARG A 332 -26.67 17.93 -3.56
N ASN A 333 -26.52 16.62 -3.79
CA ASN A 333 -27.57 15.64 -3.55
C ASN A 333 -27.80 15.40 -2.05
N ALA A 334 -26.71 15.23 -1.28
CA ALA A 334 -26.82 14.98 0.16
C ALA A 334 -26.97 16.26 0.99
N LYS A 335 -26.73 17.44 0.40
CA LYS A 335 -26.66 18.77 1.04
C LYS A 335 -25.72 18.80 2.26
N LYS A 336 -24.64 18.01 2.20
CA LYS A 336 -23.62 17.92 3.25
C LYS A 336 -22.32 17.37 2.69
N LYS A 337 -21.25 17.44 3.49
CA LYS A 337 -19.98 16.80 3.15
C LYS A 337 -20.11 15.28 3.27
N VAL A 338 -19.78 14.57 2.20
CA VAL A 338 -19.76 13.09 2.09
C VAL A 338 -18.52 12.65 1.29
N MET A 339 -18.20 11.36 1.28
CA MET A 339 -17.13 10.86 0.40
C MET A 339 -17.52 11.13 -1.05
N CYS A 340 -16.60 11.71 -1.82
CA CYS A 340 -16.80 11.96 -3.25
C CYS A 340 -16.61 10.69 -4.08
N LYS A 341 -16.74 10.83 -5.40
CA LYS A 341 -16.64 9.70 -6.33
C LYS A 341 -15.22 9.51 -6.87
N SER A 342 -14.46 10.58 -6.97
CA SER A 342 -13.04 10.54 -7.34
C SER A 342 -12.18 10.17 -6.15
N ASP A 343 -11.22 9.30 -6.36
CA ASP A 343 -10.19 8.93 -5.38
C ASP A 343 -8.91 9.73 -5.63
N ASN A 344 -8.67 10.13 -6.88
CA ASN A 344 -7.54 10.95 -7.29
C ASN A 344 -7.95 12.01 -8.32
N TYR A 345 -7.10 13.02 -8.54
CA TYR A 345 -7.21 13.96 -9.65
C TYR A 345 -5.82 14.46 -10.09
N ILE A 346 -5.77 15.28 -11.14
CA ILE A 346 -4.51 15.78 -11.71
C ILE A 346 -4.31 17.26 -11.39
N ILE A 347 -3.10 17.63 -10.99
CA ILE A 347 -2.62 19.01 -11.00
C ILE A 347 -1.54 19.20 -12.05
N GLU A 348 -1.41 20.44 -12.51
CA GLU A 348 -0.28 20.94 -13.29
C GLU A 348 0.52 21.93 -12.46
N THR A 349 1.83 21.83 -12.57
CA THR A 349 2.80 22.74 -11.94
C THR A 349 3.55 23.52 -13.02
N LYS A 350 4.00 24.73 -12.69
CA LYS A 350 4.79 25.54 -13.64
C LYS A 350 6.11 24.84 -14.02
N ASN A 351 6.78 24.29 -13.01
CA ASN A 351 8.02 23.53 -13.14
C ASN A 351 7.85 22.16 -12.47
N PRO A 352 8.59 21.12 -12.90
CA PRO A 352 8.58 19.84 -12.21
C PRO A 352 8.84 20.01 -10.71
N LEU A 353 8.05 19.31 -9.89
CA LEU A 353 8.24 19.24 -8.45
C LEU A 353 9.65 18.77 -8.11
N ASN A 354 10.18 19.35 -7.04
CA ASN A 354 11.50 19.03 -6.52
C ASN A 354 11.61 17.52 -6.21
N LYS A 355 12.73 16.90 -6.61
CA LYS A 355 12.96 15.46 -6.46
C LYS A 355 12.96 15.01 -4.99
N ASP A 356 13.50 15.82 -4.10
CA ASP A 356 13.57 15.56 -2.66
C ASP A 356 12.18 15.54 -2.04
N PHE A 357 11.33 16.50 -2.42
CA PHE A 357 9.92 16.50 -2.05
C PHE A 357 9.19 15.24 -2.54
N MET A 358 9.45 14.82 -3.78
CA MET A 358 8.84 13.60 -4.32
C MET A 358 9.33 12.33 -3.62
N LEU A 359 10.61 12.25 -3.27
CA LEU A 359 11.19 11.10 -2.56
C LEU A 359 10.68 11.00 -1.13
N LYS A 360 10.62 12.13 -0.42
CA LYS A 360 10.07 12.22 0.94
C LYS A 360 8.65 11.69 1.02
N ASN A 361 7.82 11.99 0.02
CA ASN A 361 6.43 11.52 -0.05
C ASN A 361 6.29 10.16 -0.76
N GLU A 362 7.38 9.45 -1.06
CA GLU A 362 7.36 8.21 -1.86
C GLU A 362 6.56 8.31 -3.17
N TYR A 363 6.52 9.50 -3.78
CA TYR A 363 5.69 9.83 -4.94
C TYR A 363 4.18 9.71 -4.72
N GLN A 364 3.73 9.52 -3.49
CA GLN A 364 2.32 9.50 -3.07
C GLN A 364 1.91 10.89 -2.60
N LEU A 365 1.31 11.68 -3.48
CA LEU A 365 0.86 13.02 -3.14
C LEU A 365 -0.63 13.03 -2.77
N THR A 366 -0.99 13.79 -1.74
CA THR A 366 -2.37 14.01 -1.28
C THR A 366 -2.73 15.50 -1.27
N GLU A 367 -3.99 15.84 -0.96
CA GLU A 367 -4.42 17.24 -0.87
C GLU A 367 -3.68 18.02 0.22
N SER A 368 -3.29 17.38 1.33
CA SER A 368 -2.49 18.01 2.39
C SER A 368 -1.11 18.47 1.89
N ASP A 369 -0.53 17.79 0.89
CA ASP A 369 0.76 18.14 0.31
C ASP A 369 0.73 19.41 -0.54
N LEU A 370 -0.46 19.81 -1.01
CA LEU A 370 -0.62 20.98 -1.88
C LEU A 370 -0.19 22.28 -1.19
N ALA A 371 -0.26 22.35 0.14
CA ALA A 371 0.22 23.48 0.92
C ALA A 371 1.74 23.74 0.71
N ASN A 372 2.49 22.71 0.33
CA ASN A 372 3.94 22.78 0.09
C ASN A 372 4.30 22.98 -1.39
N ILE A 373 3.31 23.06 -2.29
CA ILE A 373 3.51 23.21 -3.72
C ILE A 373 3.18 24.64 -4.13
N SER A 374 4.21 25.44 -4.42
CA SER A 374 4.02 26.78 -4.95
C SER A 374 3.44 26.73 -6.37
N ASN A 375 2.34 27.44 -6.59
CA ASN A 375 1.70 27.65 -7.90
C ASN A 375 1.38 26.34 -8.66
N TYR A 376 0.22 25.76 -8.35
CA TYR A 376 -0.37 24.67 -9.12
C TYR A 376 -1.74 25.06 -9.66
N LYS A 377 -2.16 24.35 -10.71
CA LYS A 377 -3.51 24.42 -11.27
C LYS A 377 -4.12 23.02 -11.24
N ILE A 378 -5.35 22.91 -10.72
CA ILE A 378 -6.13 21.69 -10.85
C ILE A 378 -6.54 21.54 -12.31
N ILE A 379 -6.26 20.38 -12.90
CA ILE A 379 -6.72 20.07 -14.26
C ILE A 379 -8.20 19.73 -14.20
N PRO A 380 -9.06 20.48 -14.91
CA PRO A 380 -10.49 20.19 -14.95
C PRO A 380 -10.78 18.81 -15.53
N ASN A 381 -11.88 18.21 -15.09
CA ASN A 381 -12.36 16.89 -15.55
C ASN A 381 -11.29 15.78 -15.39
N SER A 382 -10.44 15.89 -14.38
CA SER A 382 -9.35 14.93 -14.15
C SER A 382 -9.64 13.93 -13.05
N GLY A 383 -10.87 13.87 -12.53
CA GLY A 383 -11.23 12.95 -11.45
C GLY A 383 -11.08 11.48 -11.88
N ILE A 384 -10.35 10.71 -11.09
CA ILE A 384 -10.07 9.29 -11.31
C ILE A 384 -10.62 8.50 -10.13
N SER A 385 -11.44 7.50 -10.39
CA SER A 385 -11.77 6.50 -9.37
C SER A 385 -10.92 5.25 -9.54
N VAL A 386 -10.36 4.76 -8.45
CA VAL A 386 -9.51 3.58 -8.39
C VAL A 386 -10.33 2.41 -7.84
N LYS A 387 -10.33 1.30 -8.57
CA LYS A 387 -10.99 0.06 -8.19
C LYS A 387 -9.92 -1.01 -7.97
N GLN A 388 -10.15 -1.87 -6.99
CA GLN A 388 -9.32 -3.03 -6.73
C GLN A 388 -9.20 -3.92 -7.96
N VAL A 389 -7.98 -4.38 -8.23
CA VAL A 389 -7.59 -5.14 -9.43
C VAL A 389 -8.42 -6.42 -9.64
N ASN A 390 -9.01 -6.99 -8.58
CA ASN A 390 -9.79 -8.22 -8.63
C ASN A 390 -11.25 -8.07 -8.15
N SER A 391 -11.71 -6.86 -7.86
CA SER A 391 -13.06 -6.70 -7.29
C SER A 391 -14.12 -6.74 -8.38
N LYS A 392 -14.86 -7.86 -8.44
CA LYS A 392 -16.12 -7.97 -9.20
C LYS A 392 -17.33 -7.43 -8.44
N LYS A 393 -17.17 -7.13 -7.14
CA LYS A 393 -18.27 -6.83 -6.20
C LYS A 393 -18.21 -5.41 -5.63
N TYR A 394 -17.60 -4.46 -6.35
CA TYR A 394 -17.60 -3.07 -5.90
C TYR A 394 -18.98 -2.42 -6.07
N THR A 395 -19.22 -1.38 -5.27
CA THR A 395 -20.44 -0.57 -5.38
C THR A 395 -20.15 0.63 -6.26
N LEU A 396 -20.95 0.84 -7.30
CA LEU A 396 -20.90 2.05 -8.12
C LEU A 396 -21.45 3.23 -7.32
N THR A 397 -22.62 3.04 -6.69
CA THR A 397 -23.30 4.06 -5.90
C THR A 397 -24.01 3.45 -4.72
N LYS A 398 -23.89 4.10 -3.56
CA LYS A 398 -24.64 3.77 -2.35
C LYS A 398 -25.44 5.00 -1.92
N LEU A 399 -26.74 4.86 -1.83
CA LEU A 399 -27.67 5.91 -1.44
C LEU A 399 -28.30 5.54 -0.11
N THR A 400 -28.21 6.44 0.86
CA THR A 400 -29.13 6.43 2.01
C THR A 400 -30.54 6.78 1.54
N VAL A 401 -31.54 6.49 2.36
CA VAL A 401 -32.94 6.79 2.03
C VAL A 401 -33.15 8.27 1.63
N PRO A 402 -32.63 9.28 2.37
CA PRO A 402 -32.77 10.68 1.94
C PRO A 402 -32.05 10.97 0.61
N ASN A 403 -30.87 10.38 0.38
CA ASN A 403 -30.12 10.59 -0.85
C ASN A 403 -30.80 9.93 -2.05
N PHE A 404 -31.51 8.81 -1.84
CA PHE A 404 -32.32 8.16 -2.87
C PHE A 404 -33.51 9.04 -3.24
N ILE A 405 -34.27 9.50 -2.24
CA ILE A 405 -35.42 10.39 -2.46
C ILE A 405 -34.96 11.65 -3.21
N SER A 406 -33.89 12.31 -2.74
CA SER A 406 -33.34 13.50 -3.38
C SER A 406 -32.86 13.24 -4.82
N ALA A 407 -32.31 12.06 -5.12
CA ALA A 407 -31.86 11.72 -6.46
C ALA A 407 -33.01 11.49 -7.45
N PHE A 408 -34.12 10.89 -6.99
CA PHE A 408 -35.20 10.42 -7.87
C PHE A 408 -36.45 11.31 -7.88
N LYS A 409 -36.64 12.21 -6.90
CA LYS A 409 -37.88 12.99 -6.72
C LYS A 409 -38.25 13.88 -7.92
N ASP A 410 -37.27 14.32 -8.69
CA ASP A 410 -37.49 15.17 -9.86
C ASP A 410 -37.86 14.34 -11.12
N TYR A 411 -37.83 13.01 -11.00
CA TYR A 411 -38.06 12.06 -12.10
C TYR A 411 -39.21 11.09 -11.82
N LEU A 412 -39.54 10.86 -10.54
CA LEU A 412 -40.54 9.91 -10.08
C LEU A 412 -41.32 10.49 -8.90
N GLU A 413 -42.61 10.21 -8.88
CA GLU A 413 -43.47 10.41 -7.72
C GLU A 413 -43.33 9.26 -6.71
N ASN A 414 -43.75 9.48 -5.46
CA ASN A 414 -43.80 8.45 -4.41
C ASN A 414 -42.44 7.76 -4.17
N THR A 415 -41.34 8.52 -4.24
CA THR A 415 -39.97 7.98 -4.10
C THR A 415 -39.69 7.34 -2.76
N SER A 416 -40.36 7.75 -1.68
CA SER A 416 -40.30 7.09 -0.38
C SER A 416 -40.80 5.65 -0.44
N TYR A 417 -41.95 5.41 -1.08
CA TYR A 417 -42.52 4.08 -1.25
C TYR A 417 -41.68 3.22 -2.21
N LEU A 418 -41.18 3.78 -3.30
CA LEU A 418 -40.24 3.09 -4.19
C LEU A 418 -38.96 2.66 -3.45
N CYS A 419 -38.43 3.53 -2.59
CA CYS A 419 -37.26 3.21 -1.75
C CYS A 419 -37.58 2.09 -0.76
N ALA A 420 -38.73 2.18 -0.08
CA ALA A 420 -39.19 1.19 0.88
C ALA A 420 -39.36 -0.19 0.24
N THR A 421 -40.00 -0.29 -0.93
CA THR A 421 -40.11 -1.55 -1.70
C THR A 421 -38.75 -2.20 -1.93
N MET A 422 -37.74 -1.40 -2.28
CA MET A 422 -36.39 -1.92 -2.49
C MET A 422 -35.74 -2.44 -1.19
N ILE A 423 -36.10 -1.86 -0.04
CA ILE A 423 -35.56 -2.22 1.27
C ILE A 423 -36.31 -3.38 1.92
N PHE A 424 -37.61 -3.57 1.71
CA PHE A 424 -38.36 -4.63 2.35
C PHE A 424 -37.80 -6.03 2.02
N TYR A 425 -37.95 -6.94 2.98
CA TYR A 425 -37.71 -8.36 2.77
C TYR A 425 -38.84 -8.95 1.94
N CYS A 426 -38.47 -9.83 1.02
CA CYS A 426 -39.40 -10.58 0.16
C CYS A 426 -39.23 -12.09 0.36
N THR A 427 -38.77 -12.49 1.54
CA THR A 427 -38.53 -13.88 1.92
C THR A 427 -39.32 -14.17 3.19
N GLU A 428 -40.03 -15.29 3.21
CA GLU A 428 -40.90 -15.72 4.29
C GLU A 428 -40.26 -15.56 5.69
N ASN A 429 -39.07 -16.12 5.89
CA ASN A 429 -38.37 -16.12 7.19
C ASN A 429 -37.96 -14.72 7.72
N LYS A 430 -38.05 -13.68 6.90
CA LYS A 430 -37.61 -12.31 7.25
C LYS A 430 -38.67 -11.24 7.06
N VAL A 431 -39.81 -11.59 6.47
CA VAL A 431 -40.86 -10.61 6.14
C VAL A 431 -41.43 -9.95 7.40
N ASN A 432 -41.41 -10.65 8.54
CA ASN A 432 -41.81 -10.11 9.85
C ASN A 432 -40.96 -8.90 10.30
N GLU A 433 -39.75 -8.70 9.77
CA GLU A 433 -38.93 -7.52 10.06
C GLU A 433 -39.47 -6.25 9.34
N ASN A 434 -40.35 -6.39 8.34
CA ASN A 434 -40.83 -5.28 7.50
C ASN A 434 -41.64 -4.24 8.27
N SER A 435 -42.43 -4.61 9.29
CA SER A 435 -43.18 -3.64 10.10
C SER A 435 -42.26 -2.68 10.85
N SER A 436 -41.15 -3.19 11.40
CA SER A 436 -40.10 -2.36 12.03
C SER A 436 -39.39 -1.47 11.01
N ILE A 437 -39.10 -2.02 9.83
CA ILE A 437 -38.52 -1.23 8.72
C ILE A 437 -39.46 -0.10 8.30
N ALA A 438 -40.76 -0.38 8.12
CA ALA A 438 -41.76 0.60 7.72
C ALA A 438 -41.84 1.74 8.73
N LYS A 439 -41.88 1.42 10.03
CA LYS A 439 -41.82 2.42 11.10
C LYS A 439 -40.56 3.28 11.02
N ASN A 440 -39.37 2.67 10.85
CA ASN A 440 -38.12 3.41 10.76
C ASN A 440 -38.01 4.29 9.50
N LEU A 441 -38.70 3.92 8.43
CA LEU A 441 -38.77 4.66 7.17
C LEU A 441 -39.96 5.63 7.11
N ASN A 442 -40.78 5.70 8.17
CA ASN A 442 -42.04 6.46 8.23
C ASN A 442 -43.01 6.13 7.07
N ILE A 443 -43.20 4.83 6.83
CA ILE A 443 -44.08 4.29 5.79
C ILE A 443 -45.38 3.82 6.43
N ASP A 444 -46.48 4.45 6.02
CA ASP A 444 -47.83 4.00 6.32
C ASP A 444 -48.19 2.80 5.44
N GLU A 445 -48.56 1.68 6.07
CA GLU A 445 -48.81 0.42 5.37
C GLU A 445 -50.02 0.50 4.43
N ILE A 446 -51.11 1.17 4.84
CA ILE A 446 -52.33 1.27 4.05
C ILE A 446 -52.04 2.08 2.78
N LYS A 447 -51.41 3.24 2.92
CA LYS A 447 -51.01 4.08 1.77
C LYS A 447 -49.99 3.39 0.88
N PHE A 448 -49.09 2.58 1.45
CA PHE A 448 -48.14 1.79 0.67
C PHE A 448 -48.84 0.74 -0.19
N ILE A 449 -49.86 0.06 0.35
CA ILE A 449 -50.67 -0.92 -0.39
C ILE A 449 -51.45 -0.23 -1.52
N GLU A 450 -52.06 0.91 -1.25
CA GLU A 450 -52.73 1.74 -2.27
C GLU A 450 -51.77 2.19 -3.37
N PHE A 451 -50.55 2.58 -3.00
CA PHE A 451 -49.48 2.90 -3.95
C PHE A 451 -49.12 1.70 -4.83
N ALA A 452 -48.96 0.51 -4.26
CA ALA A 452 -48.64 -0.70 -5.03
C ALA A 452 -49.73 -1.03 -6.06
N LYS A 453 -51.00 -0.89 -5.66
CA LYS A 453 -52.14 -1.13 -6.54
C LYS A 453 -52.27 -0.06 -7.62
N SER A 454 -52.22 1.22 -7.26
CA SER A 454 -52.38 2.32 -8.22
C SER A 454 -51.22 2.42 -9.21
N LYS A 455 -49.98 2.25 -8.75
CA LYS A 455 -48.79 2.44 -9.59
C LYS A 455 -48.44 1.24 -10.46
N PHE A 456 -48.62 0.03 -9.93
CA PHE A 456 -48.17 -1.21 -10.57
C PHE A 456 -49.29 -2.22 -10.84
N ASN A 457 -50.54 -1.91 -10.45
CA ASN A 457 -51.66 -2.87 -10.49
C ASN A 457 -51.39 -4.16 -9.70
N ILE A 458 -50.59 -4.08 -8.64
CA ILE A 458 -50.25 -5.23 -7.77
C ILE A 458 -51.03 -5.13 -6.47
N THR A 459 -51.79 -6.17 -6.13
CA THR A 459 -52.51 -6.24 -4.86
C THR A 459 -51.60 -6.84 -3.79
N VAL A 460 -51.15 -6.02 -2.84
CA VAL A 460 -50.37 -6.46 -1.66
C VAL A 460 -51.33 -6.52 -0.46
N ARG A 461 -51.43 -7.67 0.21
CA ARG A 461 -52.38 -7.80 1.35
C ARG A 461 -51.89 -7.12 2.63
N SER A 462 -50.59 -7.23 2.88
CA SER A 462 -49.90 -6.63 4.02
C SER A 462 -48.39 -6.62 3.76
N LEU A 463 -47.62 -5.99 4.65
CA LEU A 463 -46.16 -6.06 4.61
C LEU A 463 -45.60 -7.46 4.91
N LEU A 464 -46.44 -8.43 5.27
CA LEU A 464 -46.10 -9.86 5.42
C LEU A 464 -46.27 -10.68 4.13
N ASP A 465 -46.90 -10.10 3.11
CA ASP A 465 -47.18 -10.74 1.81
C ASP A 465 -45.90 -10.80 0.94
N TYR A 466 -44.99 -11.71 1.29
CA TYR A 466 -43.65 -11.77 0.71
C TYR A 466 -43.65 -12.07 -0.79
N GLU A 467 -44.63 -12.82 -1.31
CA GLU A 467 -44.77 -13.12 -2.74
C GLU A 467 -45.18 -11.87 -3.53
N SER A 468 -46.23 -11.16 -3.11
CA SER A 468 -46.63 -9.91 -3.77
C SER A 468 -45.55 -8.84 -3.67
N LEU A 469 -44.84 -8.76 -2.52
CA LEU A 469 -43.70 -7.85 -2.34
C LEU A 469 -42.54 -8.19 -3.28
N LYS A 470 -42.30 -9.48 -3.56
CA LYS A 470 -41.27 -9.92 -4.51
C LYS A 470 -41.58 -9.46 -5.92
N ILE A 471 -42.83 -9.59 -6.35
CA ILE A 471 -43.30 -9.10 -7.66
C ILE A 471 -43.19 -7.57 -7.72
N LEU A 472 -43.68 -6.87 -6.70
CA LEU A 472 -43.60 -5.40 -6.61
C LEU A 472 -42.15 -4.90 -6.66
N LYS A 473 -41.22 -5.59 -5.99
CA LYS A 473 -39.78 -5.27 -6.02
C LYS A 473 -39.19 -5.46 -7.41
N LYS A 474 -39.60 -6.49 -8.15
CA LYS A 474 -39.19 -6.68 -9.55
C LYS A 474 -39.66 -5.52 -10.42
N SER A 475 -40.95 -5.18 -10.39
CA SER A 475 -41.51 -4.07 -11.18
C SER A 475 -40.89 -2.72 -10.79
N THR A 476 -40.59 -2.52 -9.50
CA THR A 476 -39.89 -1.32 -9.02
C THR A 476 -38.47 -1.25 -9.56
N LYS A 477 -37.72 -2.36 -9.61
CA LYS A 477 -36.37 -2.39 -10.22
C LYS A 477 -36.42 -2.00 -11.69
N GLU A 478 -37.34 -2.59 -12.45
CA GLU A 478 -37.51 -2.30 -13.88
C GLU A 478 -37.86 -0.81 -14.11
N LEU A 479 -38.74 -0.23 -13.28
CA LEU A 479 -39.06 1.19 -13.33
C LEU A 479 -37.84 2.07 -13.04
N LEU A 480 -37.07 1.75 -11.99
CA LEU A 480 -35.88 2.51 -11.62
C LEU A 480 -34.80 2.42 -12.69
N GLU A 481 -34.56 1.23 -13.25
CA GLU A 481 -33.61 1.01 -14.35
C GLU A 481 -34.02 1.81 -15.59
N LYS A 482 -35.28 1.70 -16.03
CA LYS A 482 -35.81 2.50 -17.15
C LYS A 482 -35.67 4.01 -16.90
N THR A 483 -35.92 4.46 -15.67
CA THR A 483 -35.77 5.87 -15.29
C THR A 483 -34.33 6.32 -15.40
N ILE A 484 -33.37 5.51 -14.93
CA ILE A 484 -31.94 5.82 -15.04
C ILE A 484 -31.53 5.87 -16.51
N GLU A 485 -31.89 4.86 -17.31
CA GLU A 485 -31.49 4.77 -18.72
C GLU A 485 -32.03 5.91 -19.57
N ASN A 486 -33.28 6.33 -19.32
CA ASN A 486 -33.91 7.43 -20.07
C ASN A 486 -33.44 8.83 -19.63
N ASN A 487 -32.77 8.96 -18.49
CA ASN A 487 -32.38 10.26 -17.93
C ASN A 487 -30.86 10.40 -17.84
N LYS A 488 -30.24 10.95 -18.90
CA LYS A 488 -28.78 11.15 -19.00
C LYS A 488 -28.18 11.88 -17.79
N LYS A 489 -28.84 12.93 -17.28
CA LYS A 489 -28.37 13.69 -16.11
C LYS A 489 -28.33 12.83 -14.84
N LEU A 490 -29.41 12.10 -14.57
CA LEU A 490 -29.50 11.18 -13.42
C LEU A 490 -28.49 10.05 -13.53
N LYS A 491 -28.40 9.40 -14.70
CA LYS A 491 -27.43 8.34 -14.97
C LYS A 491 -26.00 8.84 -14.76
N GLN A 492 -25.65 9.99 -15.30
CA GLN A 492 -24.32 10.55 -15.12
C GLN A 492 -24.04 10.86 -13.65
N ALA A 493 -24.98 11.48 -12.93
CA ALA A 493 -24.82 11.80 -11.52
C ALA A 493 -24.66 10.56 -10.63
N LEU A 494 -25.44 9.51 -10.89
CA LEU A 494 -25.32 8.24 -10.17
C LEU A 494 -23.94 7.63 -10.40
N PHE A 495 -23.53 7.41 -11.64
CA PHE A 495 -22.33 6.61 -11.93
C PHE A 495 -21.03 7.39 -11.70
N THR A 496 -21.03 8.69 -12.00
CA THR A 496 -19.80 9.51 -11.95
C THR A 496 -19.79 10.51 -10.80
N GLY A 497 -20.96 10.88 -10.25
CA GLY A 497 -21.08 12.00 -9.32
C GLY A 497 -21.17 13.37 -9.98
N LYS A 498 -21.08 13.47 -11.31
CA LYS A 498 -21.15 14.75 -12.01
C LYS A 498 -22.52 15.40 -11.78
N GLY A 499 -22.50 16.69 -11.44
CA GLY A 499 -23.69 17.43 -11.01
C GLY A 499 -23.99 17.27 -9.51
N TRP A 500 -23.48 16.25 -8.84
CA TRP A 500 -23.56 16.13 -7.37
C TRP A 500 -22.32 16.68 -6.66
N PHE A 501 -21.16 16.58 -7.29
CA PHE A 501 -19.89 17.11 -6.79
C PHE A 501 -19.31 18.12 -7.77
N ASP A 502 -18.48 19.01 -7.25
CA ASP A 502 -17.68 19.94 -8.06
C ASP A 502 -16.50 19.23 -8.70
N ASP A 503 -15.98 19.80 -9.78
CA ASP A 503 -14.72 19.38 -10.39
C ASP A 503 -13.58 19.61 -9.38
N PRO A 504 -12.65 18.66 -9.13
CA PRO A 504 -12.44 17.35 -9.78
C PRO A 504 -12.97 16.14 -9.01
N TYR A 505 -13.98 16.35 -8.16
CA TYR A 505 -14.50 15.34 -7.22
C TYR A 505 -15.59 14.42 -7.81
N PHE A 506 -15.82 14.49 -9.12
CA PHE A 506 -16.57 13.50 -9.88
C PHE A 506 -15.67 12.73 -10.87
N ILE A 507 -16.11 11.54 -11.27
CA ILE A 507 -15.33 10.60 -12.08
C ILE A 507 -15.34 11.02 -13.55
N ASN A 508 -14.15 11.11 -14.13
CA ASN A 508 -13.91 11.14 -15.57
C ASN A 508 -13.17 9.90 -16.05
N PHE A 509 -12.39 9.25 -15.18
CA PHE A 509 -11.63 8.04 -15.48
C PHE A 509 -11.78 6.99 -14.39
N ILE A 510 -11.70 5.72 -14.77
CA ILE A 510 -11.73 4.58 -13.86
C ILE A 510 -10.48 3.75 -14.08
N TYR A 511 -9.68 3.58 -13.03
CA TYR A 511 -8.61 2.59 -12.99
C TYR A 511 -9.17 1.29 -12.41
N ARG A 512 -9.17 0.20 -13.19
CA ARG A 512 -9.64 -1.12 -12.78
C ARG A 512 -8.89 -2.21 -13.55
N ASN A 513 -8.62 -3.35 -12.91
CA ASN A 513 -7.98 -4.51 -13.54
C ASN A 513 -6.67 -4.16 -14.30
N GLY A 514 -5.82 -3.32 -13.70
CA GLY A 514 -4.56 -2.89 -14.32
C GLY A 514 -4.71 -2.04 -15.58
N SER A 515 -5.89 -1.46 -15.81
CA SER A 515 -6.21 -0.63 -16.99
C SER A 515 -6.93 0.65 -16.57
N LEU A 516 -6.68 1.73 -17.31
CA LEU A 516 -7.35 3.01 -17.15
C LEU A 516 -8.32 3.21 -18.33
N THR A 517 -9.56 3.56 -18.03
CA THR A 517 -10.63 3.75 -19.04
C THR A 517 -11.51 4.95 -18.68
N ASP A 518 -12.21 5.51 -19.66
CA ASP A 518 -13.30 6.48 -19.51
C ASP A 518 -14.68 5.84 -19.72
N GLU A 519 -14.78 4.51 -19.66
CA GLU A 519 -16.06 3.78 -19.67
C GLU A 519 -16.63 3.63 -18.26
N TYR A 520 -17.56 4.52 -17.91
CA TYR A 520 -18.18 4.58 -16.58
C TYR A 520 -19.57 3.92 -16.47
N TYR A 521 -20.10 3.32 -17.54
CA TYR A 521 -21.42 2.66 -17.54
C TYR A 521 -21.33 1.15 -17.78
N PRO A 522 -20.86 0.35 -16.81
CA PRO A 522 -20.97 -1.09 -16.91
C PRO A 522 -22.44 -1.52 -16.80
N PRO A 523 -22.80 -2.71 -17.32
CA PRO A 523 -24.05 -3.38 -16.94
C PRO A 523 -24.16 -3.44 -15.41
N TYR A 524 -25.35 -3.14 -14.87
CA TYR A 524 -25.55 -2.95 -13.44
C TYR A 524 -26.88 -3.55 -12.97
N LYS A 525 -26.99 -3.70 -11.65
CA LYS A 525 -28.22 -4.04 -10.95
C LYS A 525 -28.44 -3.14 -9.75
N ILE A 526 -29.70 -2.91 -9.44
CA ILE A 526 -30.14 -2.18 -8.24
C ILE A 526 -30.52 -3.17 -7.14
N ASP A 527 -30.01 -2.94 -5.94
CA ASP A 527 -30.21 -3.84 -4.81
C ASP A 527 -30.23 -3.09 -3.47
N ASN A 528 -30.59 -3.77 -2.39
CA ASN A 528 -30.42 -3.22 -1.05
C ASN A 528 -28.99 -3.46 -0.52
N GLY A 529 -28.51 -2.55 0.33
CA GLY A 529 -27.25 -2.72 1.04
C GLY A 529 -27.33 -3.79 2.14
N SER A 530 -26.18 -4.35 2.53
CA SER A 530 -26.06 -5.39 3.57
C SER A 530 -26.33 -4.90 5.01
N GLY A 531 -26.50 -3.59 5.22
CA GLY A 531 -26.70 -2.99 6.54
C GLY A 531 -28.13 -3.04 7.08
N ARG A 532 -29.09 -3.56 6.31
CA ARG A 532 -30.52 -3.53 6.63
C ARG A 532 -30.85 -4.13 8.02
N SER A 533 -30.26 -5.27 8.36
CA SER A 533 -30.47 -5.94 9.67
C SER A 533 -29.93 -5.14 10.87
N LYS A 534 -29.06 -4.16 10.62
CA LYS A 534 -28.50 -3.25 11.63
C LYS A 534 -29.18 -1.87 11.63
N GLY A 535 -30.38 -1.77 11.02
CA GLY A 535 -31.11 -0.50 10.87
C GLY A 535 -30.47 0.47 9.86
N LYS A 536 -29.47 0.04 9.09
CA LYS A 536 -28.78 0.89 8.09
C LYS A 536 -29.35 0.65 6.70
N TYR A 537 -30.40 1.40 6.37
CA TYR A 537 -31.11 1.28 5.10
C TYR A 537 -30.41 2.04 3.98
N THR A 538 -29.98 1.31 2.96
CA THR A 538 -29.33 1.89 1.78
C THR A 538 -29.72 1.13 0.52
N ILE A 539 -29.80 1.84 -0.59
CA ILE A 539 -29.90 1.29 -1.94
C ILE A 539 -28.52 1.33 -2.58
N ILE A 540 -28.13 0.24 -3.23
CA ILE A 540 -26.86 0.13 -3.93
C ILE A 540 -27.07 -0.12 -5.42
N ILE A 541 -26.23 0.50 -6.23
CA ILE A 541 -26.03 0.19 -7.63
C ILE A 541 -24.67 -0.48 -7.73
N LYS A 542 -24.63 -1.69 -8.29
CA LYS A 542 -23.41 -2.50 -8.44
C LYS A 542 -23.34 -3.11 -9.83
N PRO A 543 -22.14 -3.40 -10.36
CA PRO A 543 -21.99 -4.15 -11.60
C PRO A 543 -22.68 -5.52 -11.52
N ILE A 544 -23.08 -6.08 -12.66
CA ILE A 544 -23.73 -7.39 -12.76
C ILE A 544 -22.76 -8.52 -12.40
#